data_AF-A0A960XPU5-F1
#
_entry.id   AF-A0A960XPU5-F1
#
_cell.length_a   1.000
_cell.length_b   1.000
_cell.length_c   1.000
_cell.angle_alpha   90.00
_cell.angle_beta   90.00
_cell.angle_gamma   90.00
#
_symmetry.space_group_name_H-M   'P 1'
#
loop_
_entity.id
_entity.type
_entity.pdbx_description
1 polymer ?
#
loop_
_entity_poly.entity_id
_entity_poly.type
_entity_poly.pdbx_seq_one_letter_code
_entity_poly.pdbx_strand_id
1 'polypeptide(L)'
;MELTPWNILSASVSAGLANKDWNLDTPPDDPETPRSYQIDVAFAASFAAPPVVHLGLCGFDSDQRDSTRISIRTTDITCGGFRIEVSTWSVTRLYGVEISWLAIGS
;
A
#
# COMPACT_ATOMS: atom_id res chain seq x y z
N MET A 1 25.50 25.09 -11.91
CA MET A 1 24.40 24.44 -11.18
C MET A 1 23.63 23.66 -12.23
N GLU A 2 23.88 22.36 -12.35
CA GLU A 2 23.10 21.51 -13.25
C GLU A 2 21.73 21.25 -12.63
N LEU A 3 20.68 21.32 -13.46
CA LEU A 3 19.33 20.97 -13.05
C LEU A 3 19.13 19.49 -13.30
N THR A 4 18.99 18.69 -12.24
CA THR A 4 18.59 17.28 -12.37
C THR A 4 17.12 17.25 -12.84
N PRO A 5 16.79 16.58 -13.97
CA PRO A 5 15.41 16.49 -14.44
C PRO A 5 14.52 15.84 -13.40
N TRP A 6 13.31 16.39 -13.23
CA TRP A 6 12.31 15.82 -12.34
C TRP A 6 11.60 14.66 -13.03
N ASN A 7 11.57 13.51 -12.37
CA ASN A 7 10.87 12.28 -12.79
C ASN A 7 9.55 12.10 -12.03
N ILE A 8 8.55 11.59 -12.75
CA ILE A 8 7.25 11.24 -12.18
C ILE A 8 6.93 9.81 -12.61
N LEU A 9 6.67 8.94 -11.63
CA LEU A 9 6.25 7.57 -11.87
C LEU A 9 4.92 7.32 -11.16
N SER A 10 4.04 6.54 -11.78
CA SER A 10 2.77 6.15 -11.17
C SER A 10 2.33 4.79 -11.67
N ALA A 11 1.69 4.02 -10.81
CA ALA A 11 0.97 2.82 -11.20
C ALA A 11 -0.15 2.52 -10.18
N SER A 12 -0.86 1.41 -10.39
CA SER A 12 -1.79 0.87 -9.40
C SER A 12 -1.40 -0.57 -9.06
N VAL A 13 -1.73 -0.99 -7.84
CA VAL A 13 -1.54 -2.35 -7.38
C VAL A 13 -2.80 -2.84 -6.68
N SER A 14 -3.09 -4.12 -6.84
CA SER A 14 -4.17 -4.79 -6.12
C SER A 14 -3.60 -5.87 -5.22
N ALA A 15 -4.16 -6.03 -4.04
CA ALA A 15 -3.87 -7.13 -3.13
C ALA A 15 -5.15 -7.63 -2.47
N GLY A 16 -5.24 -8.93 -2.22
CA GLY A 16 -6.42 -9.55 -1.62
C GLY A 16 -6.26 -11.05 -1.48
N LEU A 17 -7.38 -11.78 -1.44
CA LEU A 17 -7.43 -13.24 -1.27
C LEU A 17 -6.58 -14.06 -2.26
N ALA A 18 -6.28 -13.51 -3.45
CA ALA A 18 -5.42 -14.16 -4.43
C ALA A 18 -3.93 -14.10 -4.08
N ASN A 19 -3.53 -13.23 -3.15
CA ASN A 19 -2.15 -13.04 -2.74
C ASN A 19 -1.78 -14.03 -1.63
N LYS A 20 -0.57 -14.59 -1.72
CA LYS A 20 -0.01 -15.45 -0.68
C LYS A 20 0.07 -14.68 0.65
N ASP A 21 -0.26 -15.38 1.74
CA ASP A 21 -0.17 -14.88 3.12
C ASP A 21 -1.09 -13.67 3.42
N TRP A 22 -2.12 -13.44 2.59
CA TRP A 22 -3.17 -12.45 2.92
C TRP A 22 -3.86 -12.86 4.23
N ASN A 23 -3.89 -11.92 5.19
CA ASN A 23 -4.39 -12.16 6.55
C ASN A 23 -5.47 -11.15 6.99
N LEU A 24 -5.86 -10.22 6.12
CA LEU A 24 -6.76 -9.12 6.48
C LEU A 24 -8.25 -9.52 6.39
N ASP A 25 -8.55 -10.68 5.83
CA ASP A 25 -9.89 -11.27 5.74
C ASP A 25 -10.31 -12.03 7.01
N THR A 26 -9.35 -12.47 7.82
CA THR A 26 -9.60 -13.23 9.05
C THR A 26 -9.38 -12.35 10.28
N PRO A 27 -10.43 -12.06 11.08
CA PRO A 27 -10.29 -11.28 12.31
C PRO A 27 -9.29 -11.92 13.29
N PRO A 28 -8.60 -11.11 14.10
CA PRO A 28 -7.68 -11.60 15.11
C PRO A 28 -8.47 -12.19 16.29
N ASP A 29 -7.82 -13.04 17.09
CA ASP A 29 -8.39 -13.54 18.34
C ASP A 29 -8.63 -12.39 19.35
N ASP A 30 -7.71 -11.42 19.38
CA ASP A 30 -7.84 -10.17 20.13
C ASP A 30 -8.15 -8.99 19.19
N PRO A 31 -9.37 -8.40 19.24
CA PRO A 31 -9.77 -7.28 18.40
C PRO A 31 -8.86 -6.04 18.47
N GLU A 32 -8.08 -5.88 19.54
CA GLU A 32 -7.13 -4.77 19.68
C GLU A 32 -5.84 -4.99 18.90
N THR A 33 -5.57 -6.21 18.43
CA THR A 33 -4.40 -6.52 17.60
C THR A 33 -4.65 -6.11 16.15
N PRO A 34 -3.98 -5.07 15.62
CA PRO A 34 -4.10 -4.72 14.21
C PRO A 34 -3.42 -5.78 13.33
N ARG A 35 -3.91 -5.91 12.10
CA ARG A 35 -3.34 -6.80 11.08
C ARG A 35 -2.83 -5.94 9.94
N SER A 36 -1.69 -6.31 9.37
CA SER A 36 -1.14 -5.65 8.20
C SER A 36 -0.64 -6.64 7.14
N TYR A 37 -0.68 -6.18 5.90
CA TYR A 37 -0.16 -6.85 4.72
C TYR A 37 0.76 -5.90 3.97
N GLN A 38 1.92 -6.39 3.54
CA GLN A 38 2.94 -5.60 2.87
C GLN A 38 3.03 -5.93 1.39
N ILE A 39 3.14 -4.90 0.57
CA ILE A 39 3.29 -5.00 -0.89
C ILE A 39 4.56 -4.27 -1.28
N ASP A 40 5.53 -4.99 -1.84
CA ASP A 40 6.75 -4.40 -2.39
C ASP A 40 6.47 -3.82 -3.79
N VAL A 41 6.87 -2.57 -4.01
CA VAL A 41 6.72 -1.88 -5.29
C VAL A 41 8.09 -1.45 -5.80
N ALA A 42 8.48 -1.98 -6.96
CA ALA A 42 9.66 -1.53 -7.68
C ALA A 42 9.30 -0.38 -8.64
N PHE A 43 10.13 0.65 -8.68
CA PHE A 43 10.02 1.69 -9.69
C PHE A 43 10.51 1.18 -11.04
N ALA A 44 9.86 1.62 -12.12
CA ALA A 44 10.27 1.29 -13.48
C ALA A 44 11.65 1.86 -13.85
N ALA A 45 12.08 2.91 -13.15
CA ALA A 45 13.43 3.48 -13.20
C ALA A 45 13.82 4.01 -11.82
N SER A 46 15.10 3.91 -11.46
CA SER A 46 15.61 4.46 -10.20
C SER A 46 15.65 5.99 -10.23
N PHE A 47 15.28 6.61 -9.11
CA PHE A 47 15.52 8.04 -8.85
C PHE A 47 16.96 8.29 -8.40
N ALA A 48 17.46 9.52 -8.52
CA ALA A 48 18.78 9.90 -8.01
C ALA A 48 18.81 9.96 -6.46
N ALA A 49 17.67 10.24 -5.83
CA ALA A 49 17.46 10.20 -4.39
C ALA A 49 16.07 9.61 -4.08
N PRO A 50 15.79 9.12 -2.85
CA PRO A 50 14.46 8.62 -2.50
C PRO A 50 13.36 9.67 -2.80
N PRO A 51 12.35 9.34 -3.63
CA PRO A 51 11.32 10.29 -4.04
C PRO A 51 10.28 10.50 -2.93
N VAL A 52 9.43 11.52 -3.11
CA VAL A 52 8.18 11.60 -2.35
C VAL A 52 7.16 10.66 -3.00
N VAL A 53 6.47 9.85 -2.20
CA VAL A 53 5.45 8.90 -2.66
C VAL A 53 4.10 9.22 -2.01
N HIS A 54 3.06 9.37 -2.82
CA HIS A 54 1.67 9.49 -2.39
C HIS A 54 0.88 8.24 -2.77
N LEU A 55 -0.02 7.80 -1.88
CA LEU A 55 -0.92 6.68 -2.13
C LEU A 55 -2.38 7.15 -2.15
N GLY A 56 -3.18 6.55 -3.02
CA GLY A 56 -4.63 6.68 -3.04
C GLY A 56 -5.31 5.32 -2.95
N LEU A 57 -6.23 5.15 -2.00
CA LEU A 57 -7.11 3.98 -1.96
C LEU A 57 -8.19 4.16 -3.03
N CYS A 58 -8.13 3.36 -4.09
CA CYS A 58 -8.99 3.48 -5.27
C CYS A 58 -10.14 2.47 -5.29
N GLY A 59 -9.99 1.35 -4.58
CA GLY A 59 -11.03 0.33 -4.44
C GLY A 59 -10.78 -0.56 -3.23
N PHE A 60 -11.84 -1.17 -2.69
CA PHE A 60 -11.75 -2.18 -1.64
C PHE A 60 -12.97 -3.09 -1.67
N ASP A 61 -12.78 -4.33 -1.23
CA ASP A 61 -13.84 -5.31 -0.97
C ASP A 61 -13.77 -5.73 0.51
N SER A 62 -14.83 -5.44 1.26
CA SER A 62 -14.91 -5.61 2.71
C SER A 62 -16.24 -6.28 3.06
N ASP A 63 -16.25 -7.15 4.07
CA ASP A 63 -17.51 -7.73 4.54
C ASP A 63 -18.47 -6.63 5.02
N GLN A 64 -19.73 -6.73 4.61
CA GLN A 64 -20.77 -5.73 4.88
C GLN A 64 -21.29 -5.75 6.32
N ARG A 65 -21.01 -6.78 7.11
CA ARG A 65 -21.54 -6.95 8.47
C ARG A 65 -20.80 -6.11 9.52
N ASP A 66 -19.55 -5.75 9.23
CA ASP A 66 -18.66 -5.05 10.14
C ASP A 66 -18.30 -3.67 9.58
N SER A 67 -17.97 -2.72 10.47
CA SER A 67 -17.49 -1.40 10.00
C SER A 67 -16.16 -1.55 9.26
N THR A 68 -16.08 -1.01 8.05
CA THR A 68 -14.85 -0.98 7.27
C THR A 68 -13.82 -0.04 7.90
N ARG A 69 -12.61 -0.56 8.11
CA ARG A 69 -11.47 0.15 8.67
C ARG A 69 -10.22 -0.23 7.88
N ILE A 70 -9.69 0.71 7.12
CA ILE A 70 -8.55 0.48 6.23
C ILE A 70 -7.59 1.66 6.40
N SER A 71 -6.31 1.38 6.54
CA SER A 71 -5.24 2.35 6.45
C SER A 71 -4.22 1.88 5.42
N ILE A 72 -3.72 2.81 4.60
CA ILE A 72 -2.61 2.57 3.69
C ILE A 72 -1.47 3.52 4.03
N ARG A 73 -0.24 3.03 4.03
CA ARG A 73 0.97 3.81 4.32
C ARG A 73 2.11 3.40 3.42
N THR A 74 2.96 4.37 3.08
CA THR A 74 4.26 4.09 2.50
C THR A 74 5.26 3.80 3.61
N THR A 75 6.14 2.83 3.37
CA THR A 75 7.25 2.46 4.22
C THR A 75 8.47 2.20 3.33
N ASP A 76 9.67 2.25 3.92
CA ASP A 76 10.93 1.84 3.26
C ASP A 76 11.15 2.46 1.86
N ILE A 77 10.90 3.77 1.71
CA ILE A 77 11.10 4.46 0.43
C ILE A 77 12.60 4.54 0.12
N THR A 78 12.99 3.99 -1.03
CA THR A 78 14.36 4.01 -1.56
C THR A 78 14.38 4.64 -2.96
N CYS A 79 15.56 4.76 -3.57
CA CYS A 79 15.67 5.21 -4.96
C CYS A 79 15.03 4.24 -5.97
N GLY A 80 14.94 2.94 -5.65
CA GLY A 80 14.51 1.89 -6.58
C GLY A 80 13.09 1.38 -6.35
N GLY A 81 12.45 1.77 -5.26
CA GLY A 81 11.12 1.30 -4.90
C GLY A 81 10.73 1.70 -3.49
N PHE A 82 9.59 1.19 -3.04
CA PHE A 82 9.05 1.42 -1.71
C PHE A 82 8.12 0.26 -1.35
N ARG A 83 7.60 0.27 -0.12
CA ARG A 83 6.63 -0.70 0.35
C ARG A 83 5.32 -0.03 0.74
N ILE A 84 4.21 -0.67 0.38
CA ILE A 84 2.87 -0.29 0.84
C ILE A 84 2.51 -1.20 1.99
N GLU A 85 2.15 -0.63 3.13
CA GLU A 85 1.49 -1.33 4.21
C GLU A 85 -0.01 -1.07 4.15
N VAL A 86 -0.79 -2.15 4.05
CA VAL A 86 -2.25 -2.13 4.16
C VAL A 86 -2.60 -2.69 5.52
N SER A 87 -3.30 -1.91 6.34
CA SER A 87 -3.64 -2.28 7.71
C SER A 87 -5.14 -2.22 7.95
N THR A 88 -5.64 -3.19 8.71
CA THR A 88 -7.01 -3.23 9.23
C THR A 88 -6.99 -3.61 10.72
N TRP A 89 -8.08 -3.34 11.43
CA TRP A 89 -8.16 -3.60 12.87
C TRP A 89 -9.58 -3.96 13.30
N SER A 90 -9.70 -4.39 14.56
CA SER A 90 -10.94 -4.95 15.09
C SER A 90 -11.41 -6.14 14.25
N VAL A 91 -12.72 -6.32 14.15
CA VAL A 91 -13.38 -7.44 13.49
C VAL A 91 -13.51 -7.29 11.97
N THR A 92 -12.92 -6.25 11.38
CA THR A 92 -13.01 -5.97 9.94
C THR A 92 -12.49 -7.14 9.11
N ARG A 93 -13.21 -7.53 8.05
CA ARG A 93 -12.75 -8.52 7.07
C ARG A 93 -12.55 -7.84 5.73
N LEU A 94 -11.31 -7.80 5.28
CA LEU A 94 -10.91 -7.15 4.04
C LEU A 94 -10.51 -8.22 3.02
N TYR A 95 -11.30 -8.38 1.97
CA TYR A 95 -11.09 -9.37 0.91
C TYR A 95 -10.11 -8.87 -0.16
N GLY A 96 -10.03 -7.55 -0.34
CA GLY A 96 -9.01 -6.96 -1.20
C GLY A 96 -9.04 -5.43 -1.22
N VAL A 97 -7.98 -4.86 -1.78
CA VAL A 97 -7.78 -3.43 -1.99
C VAL A 97 -7.16 -3.17 -3.36
N GLU A 98 -7.44 -1.99 -3.91
CA GLU A 98 -6.77 -1.41 -5.06
C GLU A 98 -6.21 -0.05 -4.66
N ILE A 99 -4.91 0.15 -4.91
CA ILE A 99 -4.16 1.31 -4.46
C ILE A 99 -3.42 1.89 -5.66
N SER A 100 -3.68 3.16 -5.97
CA SER A 100 -2.83 3.93 -6.88
C SER A 100 -1.70 4.61 -6.12
N TRP A 101 -0.57 4.80 -6.79
CA TRP A 101 0.55 5.54 -6.22
C TRP A 101 1.17 6.48 -7.23
N LEU A 102 1.76 7.56 -6.71
CA LEU A 102 2.48 8.59 -7.45
C LEU A 102 3.80 8.86 -6.73
N ALA A 103 4.92 8.70 -7.44
CA ALA A 103 6.26 8.99 -6.98
C ALA A 103 6.83 10.18 -7.76
N ILE A 104 7.43 11.11 -7.03
CA ILE A 104 7.85 12.41 -7.50
C ILE A 104 9.24 12.69 -6.92
N GLY A 105 10.22 12.86 -7.79
CA GLY A 105 11.60 13.12 -7.37
C GLY A 105 12.53 13.33 -8.56
N SER A 106 13.80 13.58 -8.28
CA SER A 106 14.87 13.64 -9.29
C SER A 106 15.61 12.32 -9.34
#